data_AF-A0A9X9MC58-F1
#
_entry.id   AF-A0A9X9MC58-F1
#
_cell.length_a   1.000
_cell.length_b   1.000
_cell.length_c   1.000
_cell.angle_alpha   90.00
_cell.angle_beta   90.00
_cell.angle_gamma   90.00
#
_symmetry.space_group_name_H-M   'P 1'
#
loop_
_entity.id
_entity.type
_entity.pdbx_description
1 polymer ?
#
loop_
_entity_poly.entity_id
_entity_poly.type
_entity_poly.pdbx_seq_one_letter_code
_entity_poly.pdbx_strand_id
1 'polypeptide(L)'
;ALAAEKDGTPVFKFPRWRVKGKTIKEVAEAYKSVGAELNVLPFCTQFIPMDIIDSPKHGSIIYHPSILPRHRGASAINWTLIMGDKKAGFSVFWADDGLDTGPILLQRSCDVEPNDTVDALYNRFLFPEGIKAMVEAVQLIADGKAPRIPQLEEGATYEGIQKKENAEISWDQSAEVLHNWIRGHDKVPGAWTEINGQMVTFYGSSLLKSSVPPGEPLEIKGAKKPGLVTKNGLVLFGNDGKALMVRNLQFEDGRMIPASQYFSAGETSVVELTPEEVKVAGTIKVIWAGILSNVPVIEDSTDFFKSGASSMDVVRLVEEIRQKCGGLQLQNEDVYMATKFADFIQRVVRKLRGEDQEVELVVDYVSKEVNEMTVKMPYQCFINGQFTDADDGKTYDTINPTDGSTICKVAYASLVDVDKAVAAAKDAFEKGEWGRMNARERGRLMYRLADLLEENQEELATIEALDSGAVYTLALKTHIGMSVQTFRYFAGWCDKIQ
;
A
#
# COMPACT_ATOMS: atom_id res chain seq x y z
N ALA A 1 21.63 -13.83 8.84
CA ALA A 1 22.18 -15.19 8.96
C ALA A 1 22.59 -15.72 7.58
N LEU A 2 21.64 -16.01 6.68
CA LEU A 2 21.94 -16.55 5.34
C LEU A 2 22.94 -15.70 4.53
N ALA A 3 22.79 -14.37 4.54
CA ALA A 3 23.73 -13.47 3.87
C ALA A 3 25.16 -13.58 4.44
N ALA A 4 25.30 -13.52 5.77
CA ALA A 4 26.60 -13.66 6.43
C ALA A 4 27.23 -15.05 6.26
N GLU A 5 26.42 -16.12 6.30
CA GLU A 5 26.85 -17.49 6.04
C GLU A 5 27.42 -17.65 4.62
N LYS A 6 26.82 -16.99 3.61
CA LYS A 6 27.31 -16.97 2.23
C LYS A 6 28.70 -16.33 2.10
N ASP A 7 28.98 -15.32 2.90
CA ASP A 7 30.24 -14.59 2.90
C ASP A 7 31.30 -15.21 3.83
N GLY A 8 30.99 -16.33 4.48
CA GLY A 8 31.87 -16.98 5.46
C GLY A 8 32.05 -16.19 6.76
N THR A 9 31.18 -15.19 7.02
CA THR A 9 31.19 -14.42 8.25
C THR A 9 30.66 -15.28 9.41
N PRO A 10 31.29 -15.30 10.59
CA PRO A 10 30.80 -16.06 11.74
C PRO A 10 29.34 -15.70 12.11
N VAL A 11 28.48 -16.72 12.24
CA VAL A 11 27.07 -16.55 12.61
C VAL A 11 26.76 -17.32 13.88
N PHE A 12 26.24 -16.61 14.89
CA PHE A 12 25.79 -17.19 16.15
C PHE A 12 24.29 -17.00 16.32
N LYS A 13 23.57 -18.08 16.66
CA LYS A 13 22.11 -18.08 16.84
C LYS A 13 21.79 -18.44 18.29
N PHE A 14 21.78 -17.42 19.16
CA PHE A 14 21.51 -17.62 20.57
C PHE A 14 20.01 -17.45 20.87
N PRO A 15 19.33 -18.46 21.45
CA PRO A 15 17.92 -18.32 21.83
C PRO A 15 17.73 -17.40 23.03
N ARG A 16 18.78 -17.24 23.86
CA ARG A 16 18.83 -16.37 25.03
C ARG A 16 20.25 -15.85 25.20
N TRP A 17 20.38 -14.66 25.78
CA TRP A 17 21.68 -14.04 26.11
C TRP A 17 22.06 -14.17 27.58
N ARG A 18 21.08 -14.42 28.46
CA ARG A 18 21.27 -14.49 29.91
C ARG A 18 20.59 -15.69 30.55
N VAL A 19 21.14 -16.14 31.67
CA VAL A 19 20.51 -17.03 32.64
C VAL A 19 20.71 -16.45 34.04
N LYS A 20 19.62 -16.33 34.82
CA LYS A 20 19.63 -15.73 36.17
C LYS A 20 20.30 -14.34 36.21
N GLY A 21 20.02 -13.50 35.21
CA GLY A 21 20.55 -12.13 35.10
C GLY A 21 22.01 -12.02 34.65
N LYS A 22 22.73 -13.13 34.46
CA LYS A 22 24.12 -13.15 33.99
C LYS A 22 24.22 -13.59 32.55
N THR A 23 25.21 -13.06 31.83
CA THR A 23 25.53 -13.47 30.46
C THR A 23 25.89 -14.94 30.40
N ILE A 24 25.34 -15.64 29.42
CA ILE A 24 25.64 -17.05 29.18
C ILE A 24 27.11 -17.16 28.74
N LYS A 25 27.86 -18.08 29.34
CA LYS A 25 29.32 -18.20 29.14
C LYS A 25 29.67 -18.42 27.67
N GLU A 26 28.92 -19.29 27.00
CA GLU A 26 29.07 -19.62 25.58
C GLU A 26 28.82 -18.39 24.68
N VAL A 27 27.90 -17.52 25.07
CA VAL A 27 27.61 -16.25 24.36
C VAL A 27 28.79 -15.30 24.49
N ALA A 28 29.30 -15.12 25.70
CA ALA A 28 30.45 -14.25 25.95
C ALA A 28 31.73 -14.74 25.27
N GLU A 29 31.99 -16.04 25.26
CA GLU A 29 33.15 -16.64 24.58
C GLU A 29 33.05 -16.49 23.05
N ALA A 30 31.88 -16.78 22.47
CA ALA A 30 31.64 -16.59 21.04
C ALA A 30 31.80 -15.12 20.63
N TYR A 31 31.24 -14.18 21.39
CA TYR A 31 31.39 -12.76 21.13
C TYR A 31 32.86 -12.31 21.21
N LYS A 32 33.60 -12.73 22.23
CA LYS A 32 35.03 -12.40 22.37
C LYS A 32 35.87 -12.95 21.22
N SER A 33 35.51 -14.10 20.67
CA SER A 33 36.26 -14.75 19.58
C SER A 33 36.36 -13.91 18.30
N VAL A 34 35.42 -12.97 18.07
CA VAL A 34 35.43 -12.13 16.87
C VAL A 34 36.22 -10.84 17.01
N GLY A 35 36.65 -10.48 18.23
CA GLY A 35 37.47 -9.29 18.47
C GLY A 35 36.81 -7.97 18.04
N ALA A 36 35.49 -7.84 18.23
CA ALA A 36 34.74 -6.68 17.77
C ALA A 36 35.23 -5.35 18.39
N GLU A 37 35.42 -4.33 17.55
CA GLU A 37 35.83 -2.99 18.00
C GLU A 37 34.66 -2.00 18.09
N LEU A 38 33.53 -2.32 17.46
CA LEU A 38 32.26 -1.60 17.48
C LEU A 38 31.12 -2.64 17.37
N ASN A 39 30.07 -2.49 18.17
CA ASN A 39 28.82 -3.23 17.94
C ASN A 39 27.83 -2.34 17.18
N VAL A 40 27.18 -2.93 16.17
CA VAL A 40 26.09 -2.29 15.43
C VAL A 40 24.84 -3.14 15.63
N LEU A 41 23.81 -2.54 16.23
CA LEU A 41 22.53 -3.19 16.51
C LEU A 41 21.44 -2.54 15.62
N PRO A 42 21.31 -2.99 14.35
CA PRO A 42 20.45 -2.32 13.37
C PRO A 42 18.95 -2.57 13.60
N PHE A 43 18.61 -3.64 14.32
CA PHE A 43 17.26 -3.93 14.79
C PHE A 43 17.35 -5.04 15.85
N CYS A 44 17.30 -4.67 17.13
CA CYS A 44 17.43 -5.62 18.24
C CYS A 44 16.17 -5.59 19.11
N THR A 45 15.48 -6.72 19.18
CA THR A 45 14.23 -6.88 19.96
C THR A 45 14.47 -7.40 21.37
N GLN A 46 15.72 -7.57 21.78
CA GLN A 46 16.11 -8.11 23.07
C GLN A 46 17.15 -7.21 23.73
N PHE A 47 17.09 -7.11 25.05
CA PHE A 47 18.09 -6.39 25.81
C PHE A 47 19.41 -7.17 25.81
N ILE A 48 20.47 -6.62 25.23
CA ILE A 48 21.80 -7.25 25.17
C ILE A 48 22.53 -7.06 26.52
N PRO A 49 23.35 -8.01 26.99
CA PRO A 49 24.19 -7.85 28.19
C PRO A 49 25.13 -6.66 28.15
N MET A 50 25.22 -5.92 29.27
CA MET A 50 26.09 -4.74 29.36
C MET A 50 27.57 -5.10 29.20
N ASP A 51 27.99 -6.27 29.68
CA ASP A 51 29.34 -6.80 29.43
C ASP A 51 29.62 -7.09 27.95
N ILE A 52 28.60 -7.18 27.08
CA ILE A 52 28.74 -7.26 25.63
C ILE A 52 28.64 -5.85 25.01
N ILE A 53 27.70 -5.02 25.47
CA ILE A 53 27.50 -3.64 25.02
C ILE A 53 28.75 -2.78 25.24
N ASP A 54 29.41 -2.94 26.39
CA ASP A 54 30.55 -2.14 26.83
C ASP A 54 31.90 -2.74 26.39
N SER A 55 31.92 -3.98 25.89
CA SER A 55 33.16 -4.66 25.50
C SER A 55 33.95 -4.01 24.35
N PRO A 56 33.34 -3.54 23.26
CA PRO A 56 34.09 -2.99 22.13
C PRO A 56 34.65 -1.60 22.46
N LYS A 57 35.88 -1.30 22.00
CA LYS A 57 36.56 -0.03 22.32
C LYS A 57 35.79 1.22 21.86
N HIS A 58 35.00 1.10 20.78
CA HIS A 58 34.16 2.19 20.29
C HIS A 58 32.74 2.15 20.84
N GLY A 59 32.39 1.17 21.68
CA GLY A 59 31.05 1.00 22.25
C GLY A 59 30.05 0.34 21.30
N SER A 60 28.77 0.53 21.59
CA SER A 60 27.67 -0.04 20.82
C SER A 60 26.73 1.06 20.34
N ILE A 61 26.33 1.01 19.08
CA ILE A 61 25.28 1.87 18.52
C ILE A 61 24.03 1.08 18.15
N ILE A 62 22.88 1.68 18.38
CA ILE A 62 21.56 1.08 18.18
C ILE A 62 20.75 1.96 17.23
N TYR A 63 20.06 1.33 16.28
CA TYR A 63 19.00 1.98 15.51
C TYR A 63 17.66 1.87 16.25
N HIS A 64 16.95 2.99 16.36
CA HIS A 64 15.63 3.04 16.96
C HIS A 64 14.64 3.81 16.06
N PRO A 65 13.49 3.23 15.69
CA PRO A 65 12.59 3.83 14.72
C PRO A 65 11.61 4.84 15.35
N SER A 66 12.13 5.76 16.17
CA SER A 66 11.44 6.98 16.59
C SER A 66 12.40 8.15 16.78
N ILE A 67 11.81 9.33 16.95
CA ILE A 67 12.51 10.56 17.32
C ILE A 67 12.69 10.56 18.85
N LEU A 68 13.72 9.84 19.33
CA LEU A 68 14.07 9.81 20.76
C LEU A 68 14.24 11.25 21.30
N PRO A 69 13.75 11.54 22.53
CA PRO A 69 13.37 10.59 23.59
C PRO A 69 11.93 10.06 23.52
N ARG A 70 11.15 10.44 22.50
CA ARG A 70 9.77 9.97 22.33
C ARG A 70 9.74 8.52 21.84
N HIS A 71 8.79 7.74 22.36
CA HIS A 71 8.57 6.34 22.00
C HIS A 71 9.77 5.42 22.23
N ARG A 72 10.39 5.47 23.42
CA ARG A 72 11.32 4.42 23.87
C ARG A 72 10.57 3.07 23.93
N GLY A 73 11.26 1.98 23.64
CA GLY A 73 10.69 0.63 23.66
C GLY A 73 10.38 0.02 22.28
N ALA A 74 9.87 -1.21 22.29
CA ALA A 74 9.97 -2.11 21.14
C ALA A 74 9.09 -1.79 19.91
N SER A 75 7.96 -1.09 20.11
CA SER A 75 6.94 -0.87 19.06
C SER A 75 6.80 0.60 18.69
N ALA A 76 7.92 1.31 18.60
CA ALA A 76 7.94 2.77 18.47
C ALA A 76 7.21 3.29 17.21
N ILE A 77 7.26 2.56 16.09
CA ILE A 77 6.52 2.91 14.87
C ILE A 77 5.01 2.84 15.11
N ASN A 78 4.55 1.75 15.75
CA ASN A 78 3.14 1.59 16.10
C ASN A 78 2.67 2.77 16.95
N TRP A 79 3.41 3.10 18.01
CA TRP A 79 3.04 4.16 18.94
C TRP A 79 3.05 5.55 18.32
N THR A 80 4.00 5.82 17.41
CA THR A 80 4.01 7.06 16.61
C THR A 80 2.68 7.26 15.88
N LEU A 81 2.15 6.20 15.26
CA LEU A 81 0.90 6.26 14.51
C LEU A 81 -0.34 6.21 15.41
N ILE A 82 -0.33 5.38 16.47
CA ILE A 82 -1.41 5.28 17.47
C ILE A 82 -1.64 6.63 18.15
N MET A 83 -0.57 7.35 18.49
CA MET A 83 -0.63 8.64 19.18
C MET A 83 -0.93 9.80 18.23
N GLY A 84 -1.05 9.54 16.92
CA GLY A 84 -1.41 10.56 15.93
C GLY A 84 -0.31 11.58 15.67
N ASP A 85 0.96 11.19 15.85
CA ASP A 85 2.09 12.10 15.67
C ASP A 85 2.14 12.64 14.24
N LYS A 86 2.49 13.94 14.11
CA LYS A 86 2.64 14.62 12.80
C LYS A 86 3.99 14.37 12.15
N LYS A 87 4.98 13.96 12.96
CA LYS A 87 6.34 13.67 12.53
C LYS A 87 6.71 12.28 12.99
N ALA A 88 7.31 11.51 12.09
CA ALA A 88 7.94 10.24 12.38
C ALA A 88 9.43 10.35 12.07
N GLY A 89 10.21 9.40 12.57
CA GLY A 89 11.65 9.43 12.34
C GLY A 89 12.35 8.26 12.98
N PHE A 90 13.67 8.33 12.99
CA PHE A 90 14.51 7.35 13.66
C PHE A 90 15.71 8.05 14.28
N SER A 91 16.33 7.35 15.23
CA SER A 91 17.53 7.76 15.93
C SER A 91 18.58 6.66 15.84
N VAL A 92 19.84 7.04 15.60
CA VAL A 92 20.98 6.19 15.90
C VAL A 92 21.60 6.74 17.18
N PHE A 93 21.74 5.90 18.19
CA PHE A 93 22.17 6.32 19.52
C PHE A 93 23.19 5.36 20.12
N TRP A 94 23.97 5.86 21.06
CA TRP A 94 24.94 5.10 21.84
C TRP A 94 24.21 4.33 22.93
N ALA A 95 24.40 3.02 23.01
CA ALA A 95 23.81 2.22 24.06
C ALA A 95 24.35 2.62 25.44
N ASP A 96 23.48 2.59 26.44
CA ASP A 96 23.78 2.74 27.86
C ASP A 96 23.03 1.65 28.67
N ASP A 97 23.01 1.78 29.99
CA ASP A 97 22.38 0.81 30.90
C ASP A 97 20.85 1.00 31.06
N GLY A 98 20.29 2.03 30.42
CA GLY A 98 18.84 2.27 30.36
C GLY A 98 18.19 1.72 29.10
N LEU A 99 16.87 1.93 28.99
CA LEU A 99 16.08 1.46 27.85
C LEU A 99 15.90 2.61 26.84
N ASP A 100 16.68 2.57 25.76
CA ASP A 100 16.69 3.58 24.70
C ASP A 100 16.95 5.02 25.22
N THR A 101 17.76 5.14 26.27
CA THR A 101 18.08 6.41 26.96
C THR A 101 19.39 7.04 26.51
N GLY A 102 20.27 6.24 25.91
CA GLY A 102 21.63 6.68 25.66
C GLY A 102 21.77 7.83 24.64
N PRO A 103 22.93 8.50 24.60
CA PRO A 103 23.13 9.71 23.81
C PRO A 103 22.88 9.50 22.32
N ILE A 104 22.22 10.45 21.67
CA ILE A 104 21.96 10.47 20.23
C ILE A 104 23.26 10.73 19.47
N LEU A 105 23.50 9.92 18.43
CA LEU A 105 24.56 10.11 17.44
C LEU A 105 24.01 10.87 16.23
N LEU A 106 22.85 10.45 15.70
CA LEU A 106 22.14 11.20 14.68
C LEU A 106 20.64 10.87 14.72
N GLN A 107 19.85 11.74 14.12
CA GLN A 107 18.41 11.61 14.05
C GLN A 107 17.89 12.19 12.73
N ARG A 108 16.89 11.55 12.13
CA ARG A 108 16.20 12.07 10.93
C ARG A 108 14.70 11.93 11.10
N SER A 109 13.94 12.80 10.44
CA SER A 109 12.49 12.82 10.50
C SER A 109 11.84 13.00 9.13
N CYS A 110 10.57 12.62 9.04
CA CYS A 110 9.67 12.86 7.93
C CYS A 110 8.28 13.24 8.45
N ASP A 111 7.44 13.80 7.58
CA ASP A 111 6.03 13.99 7.87
C ASP A 111 5.28 12.66 7.89
N VAL A 112 4.32 12.55 8.81
CA VAL A 112 3.36 11.44 8.85
C VAL A 112 2.17 11.83 8.01
N GLU A 113 1.92 11.06 6.95
CA GLU A 113 0.76 11.24 6.10
C GLU A 113 -0.50 10.77 6.82
N PRO A 114 -1.69 11.35 6.53
CA PRO A 114 -2.92 11.05 7.25
C PRO A 114 -3.27 9.56 7.32
N ASN A 115 -2.93 8.80 6.27
CA ASN A 115 -3.25 7.37 6.17
C ASN A 115 -1.99 6.49 6.23
N ASP A 116 -0.87 7.01 6.74
CA ASP A 116 0.32 6.18 6.93
C ASP A 116 0.02 5.02 7.88
N THR A 117 0.44 3.84 7.43
CA THR A 117 0.45 2.60 8.20
C THR A 117 1.87 2.29 8.67
N VAL A 118 2.03 1.36 9.61
CA VAL A 118 3.35 0.88 10.06
C VAL A 118 4.17 0.41 8.87
N ASP A 119 3.56 -0.38 7.99
CA ASP A 119 4.20 -0.93 6.78
C ASP A 119 4.58 0.18 5.79
N ALA A 120 3.66 1.11 5.49
CA ALA A 120 3.90 2.19 4.54
C ALA A 120 4.99 3.15 5.02
N LEU A 121 4.94 3.58 6.29
CA LEU A 121 5.94 4.48 6.88
C LEU A 121 7.32 3.81 6.95
N TYR A 122 7.36 2.53 7.32
CA TYR A 122 8.60 1.77 7.36
C TYR A 122 9.26 1.68 5.99
N ASN A 123 8.52 1.25 4.98
CA ASN A 123 9.04 1.05 3.62
C ASN A 123 9.38 2.37 2.92
N ARG A 124 8.60 3.44 3.13
CA ARG A 124 8.83 4.74 2.49
C ARG A 124 10.06 5.46 3.04
N PHE A 125 10.28 5.41 4.36
CA PHE A 125 11.27 6.28 5.01
C PHE A 125 12.18 5.53 5.98
N LEU A 126 11.62 4.88 7.01
CA LEU A 126 12.43 4.38 8.14
C LEU A 126 13.46 3.33 7.70
N PHE A 127 13.08 2.41 6.82
CA PHE A 127 13.97 1.39 6.29
C PHE A 127 15.07 1.96 5.37
N PRO A 128 14.76 2.61 4.24
CA PRO A 128 15.81 3.07 3.31
C PRO A 128 16.72 4.14 3.92
N GLU A 129 16.17 5.08 4.70
CA GLU A 129 16.98 6.13 5.33
C GLU A 129 17.69 5.64 6.59
N GLY A 130 17.09 4.71 7.34
CA GLY A 130 17.74 4.08 8.50
C GLY A 130 19.00 3.31 8.13
N ILE A 131 18.99 2.60 7.00
CA ILE A 131 20.18 1.91 6.47
C ILE A 131 21.30 2.92 6.17
N LYS A 132 20.98 3.99 5.41
CA LYS A 132 21.96 5.04 5.06
C LYS A 132 22.54 5.68 6.31
N ALA A 133 21.69 5.97 7.28
CA ALA A 133 22.07 6.60 8.53
C ALA A 133 22.92 5.70 9.42
N MET A 134 22.69 4.39 9.44
CA MET A 134 23.56 3.46 10.16
C MET A 134 24.97 3.40 9.54
N VAL A 135 25.05 3.40 8.20
CA VAL A 135 26.35 3.47 7.49
C VAL A 135 27.06 4.80 7.80
N GLU A 136 26.34 5.92 7.73
CA GLU A 136 26.86 7.24 8.10
C GLU A 136 27.37 7.28 9.55
N ALA A 137 26.61 6.71 10.48
CA ALA A 137 26.99 6.64 11.89
C ALA A 137 28.32 5.88 12.08
N VAL A 138 28.48 4.73 11.44
CA VAL A 138 29.73 3.96 11.48
C VAL A 138 30.90 4.76 10.90
N GLN A 139 30.68 5.48 9.78
CA GLN A 139 31.72 6.33 9.18
C GLN A 139 32.13 7.47 10.12
N LEU A 140 31.17 8.14 10.76
CA LEU A 140 31.45 9.20 11.74
C LEU A 140 32.28 8.67 12.93
N ILE A 141 32.05 7.43 13.35
CA ILE A 141 32.84 6.79 14.42
C ILE A 141 34.26 6.52 13.94
N ALA A 142 34.42 5.95 12.74
CA ALA A 142 35.73 5.68 12.15
C ALA A 142 36.56 6.96 11.97
N ASP A 143 35.91 8.07 11.61
CA ASP A 143 36.53 9.39 11.44
C ASP A 143 36.82 10.11 12.78
N GLY A 144 36.39 9.56 13.91
CA GLY A 144 36.52 10.21 15.22
C GLY A 144 35.64 11.45 15.41
N LYS A 145 34.54 11.56 14.66
CA LYS A 145 33.63 12.72 14.61
C LYS A 145 32.21 12.44 15.13
N ALA A 146 31.91 11.21 15.53
CA ALA A 146 30.59 10.83 15.98
C ALA A 146 30.18 11.60 17.25
N PRO A 147 29.07 12.36 17.22
CA PRO A 147 28.63 13.14 18.36
C PRO A 147 27.99 12.23 19.42
N ARG A 148 27.92 12.75 20.66
CA ARG A 148 27.25 12.13 21.81
C ARG A 148 26.33 13.17 22.43
N ILE A 149 25.11 13.26 21.95
CA ILE A 149 24.14 14.29 22.37
C ILE A 149 23.21 13.66 23.42
N PRO A 150 23.29 14.04 24.71
CA PRO A 150 22.39 13.50 25.72
C PRO A 150 20.94 13.74 25.36
N GLN A 151 20.09 12.74 25.60
CA GLN A 151 18.64 12.91 25.45
C GLN A 151 18.11 13.84 26.55
N LEU A 152 17.11 14.66 26.21
CA LEU A 152 16.36 15.46 27.18
C LEU A 152 15.29 14.60 27.85
N GLU A 153 14.92 14.92 29.09
CA GLU A 153 13.76 14.29 29.76
C GLU A 153 12.43 14.86 29.25
N GLU A 154 12.44 16.08 28.73
CA GLU A 154 11.26 16.70 28.12
C GLU A 154 10.84 15.93 26.86
N GLY A 155 9.57 15.51 26.81
CA GLY A 155 9.02 14.74 25.70
C GLY A 155 9.38 13.24 25.71
N ALA A 156 10.10 12.76 26.72
CA ALA A 156 10.41 11.35 26.87
C ALA A 156 9.14 10.54 27.15
N THR A 157 8.92 9.48 26.37
CA THR A 157 7.82 8.53 26.59
C THR A 157 8.31 7.10 26.44
N TYR A 158 7.61 6.17 27.08
CA TYR A 158 7.88 4.74 26.98
C TYR A 158 6.56 4.01 26.80
N GLU A 159 6.54 3.07 25.87
CA GLU A 159 5.38 2.22 25.67
C GLU A 159 5.76 0.75 25.46
N GLY A 160 4.84 -0.15 25.83
CA GLY A 160 5.03 -1.60 25.73
C GLY A 160 5.00 -2.12 24.30
N ILE A 161 5.42 -3.38 24.13
CA ILE A 161 5.35 -4.07 22.83
C ILE A 161 3.90 -4.27 22.38
N GLN A 162 3.65 -4.02 21.10
CA GLN A 162 2.38 -4.34 20.44
C GLN A 162 2.39 -5.78 19.92
N LYS A 163 1.37 -6.53 20.32
CA LYS A 163 1.11 -7.92 19.95
C LYS A 163 -0.36 -8.09 19.58
N LYS A 164 -0.74 -9.27 19.10
CA LYS A 164 -2.13 -9.50 18.72
C LYS A 164 -3.06 -9.34 19.93
N GLU A 165 -2.64 -9.79 21.11
CA GLU A 165 -3.49 -9.81 22.31
C GLU A 165 -3.86 -8.43 22.84
N ASN A 166 -3.05 -7.40 22.56
CA ASN A 166 -3.31 -6.02 22.99
C ASN A 166 -3.67 -5.06 21.84
N ALA A 167 -3.92 -5.60 20.64
CA ALA A 167 -4.36 -4.84 19.47
C ALA A 167 -5.89 -4.82 19.28
N GLU A 168 -6.66 -5.26 20.29
CA GLU A 168 -8.12 -5.20 20.25
C GLU A 168 -8.60 -3.75 20.20
N ILE A 169 -9.59 -3.47 19.35
CA ILE A 169 -10.15 -2.13 19.17
C ILE A 169 -11.02 -1.76 20.37
N SER A 170 -10.65 -0.69 21.07
CA SER A 170 -11.51 -0.06 22.06
C SER A 170 -12.46 0.92 21.39
N TRP A 171 -13.73 0.53 21.27
CA TRP A 171 -14.74 1.26 20.48
C TRP A 171 -15.23 2.59 21.07
N ASP A 172 -15.07 2.81 22.38
CA ASP A 172 -15.50 4.06 23.02
C ASP A 172 -14.47 5.18 22.85
N GLN A 173 -14.14 5.46 21.60
CA GLN A 173 -13.12 6.41 21.18
C GLN A 173 -13.61 7.25 20.00
N SER A 174 -12.97 8.40 19.74
CA SER A 174 -13.27 9.21 18.55
C SER A 174 -12.88 8.47 17.26
N ALA A 175 -13.47 8.85 16.14
CA ALA A 175 -13.15 8.23 14.85
C ALA A 175 -11.66 8.37 14.48
N GLU A 176 -11.02 9.47 14.89
CA GLU A 176 -9.58 9.71 14.68
C GLU A 176 -8.72 8.75 15.51
N VAL A 177 -9.07 8.51 16.78
CA VAL A 177 -8.34 7.55 17.62
C VAL A 177 -8.52 6.13 17.10
N LEU A 178 -9.73 5.75 16.66
CA LEU A 178 -9.97 4.45 16.03
C LEU A 178 -9.16 4.28 14.74
N HIS A 179 -9.12 5.32 13.90
CA HIS A 179 -8.32 5.33 12.68
C HIS A 179 -6.82 5.20 12.97
N ASN A 180 -6.29 5.98 13.91
CA ASN A 180 -4.91 5.92 14.36
C ASN A 180 -4.55 4.55 14.95
N TRP A 181 -5.48 3.95 15.71
CA TRP A 181 -5.32 2.60 16.24
C TRP A 181 -5.18 1.57 15.12
N ILE A 182 -6.07 1.60 14.13
CA ILE A 182 -6.04 0.66 13.01
C ILE A 182 -4.75 0.82 12.20
N ARG A 183 -4.43 2.04 11.74
CA ARG A 183 -3.23 2.28 10.92
C ARG A 183 -1.93 2.03 11.69
N GLY A 184 -1.94 2.27 13.00
CA GLY A 184 -0.81 1.99 13.90
C GLY A 184 -0.59 0.52 14.21
N HIS A 185 -1.50 -0.36 13.79
CA HIS A 185 -1.30 -1.82 13.81
C HIS A 185 -1.30 -2.42 12.39
N ASP A 186 -1.34 -1.60 11.34
CA ASP A 186 -1.38 -2.03 9.94
C ASP A 186 0.05 -2.10 9.35
N LYS A 187 0.60 -3.26 9.01
CA LYS A 187 0.00 -4.60 8.98
C LYS A 187 0.21 -5.44 10.24
N VAL A 188 1.18 -5.09 11.08
CA VAL A 188 1.58 -5.91 12.24
C VAL A 188 1.35 -5.13 13.54
N PRO A 189 0.70 -5.73 14.56
CA PRO A 189 0.10 -7.08 14.60
C PRO A 189 -1.33 -7.19 14.01
N GLY A 190 -1.89 -6.10 13.50
CA GLY A 190 -3.24 -6.02 12.97
C GLY A 190 -4.29 -5.76 14.05
N ALA A 191 -4.90 -4.57 14.02
CA ALA A 191 -5.99 -4.18 14.93
C ALA A 191 -7.24 -5.02 14.67
N TRP A 192 -7.89 -5.52 15.71
CA TRP A 192 -8.98 -6.48 15.55
C TRP A 192 -10.16 -6.23 16.49
N THR A 193 -11.30 -6.83 16.14
CA THR A 193 -12.52 -6.90 16.97
C THR A 193 -13.20 -8.24 16.74
N GLU A 194 -14.20 -8.57 17.56
CA GLU A 194 -15.08 -9.72 17.31
C GLU A 194 -16.29 -9.30 16.45
N ILE A 195 -16.56 -10.05 15.38
CA ILE A 195 -17.75 -9.93 14.52
C ILE A 195 -18.35 -11.33 14.37
N ASN A 196 -19.62 -11.52 14.71
CA ASN A 196 -20.30 -12.82 14.65
C ASN A 196 -19.54 -13.97 15.36
N GLY A 197 -18.90 -13.66 16.50
CA GLY A 197 -18.12 -14.64 17.27
C GLY A 197 -16.76 -15.00 16.67
N GLN A 198 -16.31 -14.31 15.61
CA GLN A 198 -15.00 -14.51 14.98
C GLN A 198 -14.11 -13.28 15.15
N MET A 199 -12.81 -13.50 15.33
CA MET A 199 -11.83 -12.42 15.30
C MET A 199 -11.65 -11.92 13.86
N VAL A 200 -11.89 -10.61 13.67
CA VAL A 200 -11.70 -9.93 12.39
C VAL A 200 -10.73 -8.77 12.56
N THR A 201 -9.70 -8.76 11.73
CA THR A 201 -8.62 -7.77 11.70
C THR A 201 -8.88 -6.75 10.61
N PHE A 202 -8.62 -5.47 10.87
CA PHE A 202 -8.94 -4.36 9.96
C PHE A 202 -7.67 -3.74 9.38
N TYR A 203 -7.71 -3.42 8.08
CA TYR A 203 -6.60 -2.78 7.35
C TYR A 203 -7.10 -1.70 6.37
N GLY A 204 -6.20 -0.78 6.01
CA GLY A 204 -6.47 0.30 5.05
C GLY A 204 -7.50 1.31 5.58
N SER A 205 -7.28 1.81 6.80
CA SER A 205 -8.17 2.78 7.43
C SER A 205 -7.98 4.19 6.85
N SER A 206 -9.07 4.95 6.73
CA SER A 206 -9.05 6.39 6.38
C SER A 206 -10.23 7.14 7.02
N LEU A 207 -10.02 8.39 7.43
CA LEU A 207 -11.09 9.23 7.96
C LEU A 207 -12.08 9.67 6.87
N LEU A 208 -13.38 9.56 7.15
CA LEU A 208 -14.43 10.09 6.25
C LEU A 208 -14.65 11.58 6.53
N LYS A 209 -14.48 12.39 5.48
CA LYS A 209 -14.70 13.85 5.53
C LYS A 209 -16.05 14.28 4.93
N SER A 210 -16.75 13.37 4.26
CA SER A 210 -18.02 13.58 3.57
C SER A 210 -19.16 12.88 4.30
N SER A 211 -20.38 12.99 3.77
CA SER A 211 -21.54 12.24 4.27
C SER A 211 -21.27 10.74 4.25
N VAL A 212 -21.78 10.06 5.28
CA VAL A 212 -21.74 8.60 5.40
C VAL A 212 -22.47 7.96 4.22
N PRO A 213 -21.80 7.16 3.37
CA PRO A 213 -22.47 6.48 2.27
C PRO A 213 -23.46 5.44 2.79
N PRO A 214 -24.57 5.19 2.07
CA PRO A 214 -25.49 4.11 2.43
C PRO A 214 -24.78 2.76 2.32
N GLY A 215 -25.15 1.83 3.21
CA GLY A 215 -24.58 0.50 3.27
C GLY A 215 -25.43 -0.44 4.10
N GLU A 216 -25.09 -1.73 4.01
CA GLU A 216 -25.74 -2.77 4.78
C GLU A 216 -25.16 -2.80 6.22
N PRO A 217 -26.01 -2.78 7.27
CA PRO A 217 -25.53 -2.78 8.65
C PRO A 217 -24.77 -4.06 9.03
N LEU A 218 -23.62 -3.88 9.68
CA LEU A 218 -22.82 -4.95 10.26
C LEU A 218 -22.67 -4.72 11.77
N GLU A 219 -23.23 -5.64 12.57
CA GLU A 219 -23.09 -5.61 14.02
C GLU A 219 -21.65 -5.93 14.44
N ILE A 220 -21.08 -5.06 15.28
CA ILE A 220 -19.70 -5.19 15.76
C ILE A 220 -19.70 -5.10 17.27
N LYS A 221 -19.09 -6.10 17.93
CA LYS A 221 -19.06 -6.19 19.38
C LYS A 221 -18.39 -4.96 19.99
N GLY A 222 -19.09 -4.29 20.90
CA GLY A 222 -18.59 -3.10 21.62
C GLY A 222 -18.81 -1.78 20.91
N ALA A 223 -19.11 -1.77 19.60
CA ALA A 223 -19.44 -0.55 18.87
C ALA A 223 -20.83 -0.03 19.26
N LYS A 224 -20.96 1.29 19.49
CA LYS A 224 -22.25 1.94 19.83
C LYS A 224 -23.21 2.04 18.64
N LYS A 225 -22.68 1.98 17.41
CA LYS A 225 -23.43 1.96 16.16
C LYS A 225 -22.93 0.80 15.31
N PRO A 226 -23.82 0.12 14.58
CA PRO A 226 -23.39 -0.85 13.58
C PRO A 226 -22.45 -0.20 12.57
N GLY A 227 -21.47 -0.96 12.10
CA GLY A 227 -20.71 -0.56 10.92
C GLY A 227 -21.62 -0.63 9.68
N LEU A 228 -21.22 0.03 8.59
CA LEU A 228 -21.95 -0.05 7.32
C LEU A 228 -21.03 -0.63 6.25
N VAL A 229 -21.37 -1.79 5.71
CA VAL A 229 -20.70 -2.35 4.54
C VAL A 229 -21.22 -1.64 3.31
N THR A 230 -20.32 -0.94 2.63
CA THR A 230 -20.63 -0.14 1.44
C THR A 230 -19.83 -0.66 0.26
N LYS A 231 -20.16 -0.21 -0.95
CA LYS A 231 -19.37 -0.52 -2.16
C LYS A 231 -17.88 -0.15 -2.05
N ASN A 232 -17.53 0.79 -1.17
CA ASN A 232 -16.17 1.29 -1.00
C ASN A 232 -15.42 0.67 0.20
N GLY A 233 -16.11 -0.07 1.07
CA GLY A 233 -15.51 -0.64 2.29
C GLY A 233 -16.46 -0.60 3.48
N LEU A 234 -15.93 -0.93 4.66
CA LEU A 234 -16.66 -0.91 5.92
C LEU A 234 -16.51 0.45 6.61
N VAL A 235 -17.61 1.17 6.75
CA VAL A 235 -17.69 2.41 7.52
C VAL A 235 -17.86 2.07 9.01
N LEU A 236 -17.05 2.70 9.85
CA LEU A 236 -17.08 2.58 11.31
C LEU A 236 -17.29 3.96 11.94
N PHE A 237 -17.87 4.00 13.13
CA PHE A 237 -18.22 5.25 13.82
C PHE A 237 -17.45 5.40 15.13
N GLY A 238 -16.92 6.60 15.36
CA GLY A 238 -16.44 7.00 16.67
C GLY A 238 -17.58 7.41 17.60
N ASN A 239 -17.27 7.51 18.89
CA ASN A 239 -18.19 8.04 19.90
C ASN A 239 -18.48 9.55 19.76
N ASP A 240 -17.71 10.24 18.92
CA ASP A 240 -17.86 11.65 18.55
C ASP A 240 -18.80 11.87 17.35
N GLY A 241 -19.42 10.79 16.85
CA GLY A 241 -20.34 10.83 15.71
C GLY A 241 -19.67 10.96 14.35
N LYS A 242 -18.35 11.08 14.30
CA LYS A 242 -17.57 11.03 13.06
C LYS A 242 -17.36 9.57 12.62
N ALA A 243 -16.90 9.40 11.39
CA ALA A 243 -16.72 8.09 10.80
C ALA A 243 -15.35 7.92 10.14
N LEU A 244 -14.94 6.66 10.02
CA LEU A 244 -13.78 6.21 9.25
C LEU A 244 -14.20 5.06 8.33
N MET A 245 -13.36 4.73 7.35
CA MET A 245 -13.57 3.64 6.42
C MET A 245 -12.38 2.69 6.45
N VAL A 246 -12.69 1.39 6.57
CA VAL A 246 -11.75 0.27 6.48
C VAL A 246 -11.91 -0.40 5.12
N ARG A 247 -10.80 -0.65 4.43
CA ARG A 247 -10.82 -1.22 3.07
C ARG A 247 -10.74 -2.74 3.05
N ASN A 248 -10.02 -3.35 3.99
CA ASN A 248 -9.78 -4.79 4.00
C ASN A 248 -10.02 -5.39 5.38
N LEU A 249 -10.53 -6.62 5.40
CA LEU A 249 -10.80 -7.42 6.59
C LEU A 249 -10.03 -8.74 6.49
N GLN A 250 -9.45 -9.21 7.59
CA GLN A 250 -8.84 -10.54 7.67
C GLN A 250 -9.44 -11.34 8.81
N PHE A 251 -9.84 -12.58 8.53
CA PHE A 251 -10.44 -13.50 9.49
C PHE A 251 -9.37 -14.37 10.16
N GLU A 252 -9.75 -15.02 11.26
CA GLU A 252 -8.88 -15.87 12.06
C GLU A 252 -8.22 -17.03 11.28
N ASP A 253 -8.88 -17.51 10.23
CA ASP A 253 -8.34 -18.55 9.36
C ASP A 253 -7.20 -18.08 8.44
N GLY A 254 -6.98 -16.77 8.37
CA GLY A 254 -5.97 -16.09 7.55
C GLY A 254 -6.56 -15.44 6.29
N ARG A 255 -7.80 -15.76 5.92
CA ARG A 255 -8.47 -15.23 4.73
C ARG A 255 -8.64 -13.72 4.86
N MET A 256 -8.21 -12.97 3.85
CA MET A 256 -8.44 -11.53 3.76
C MET A 256 -9.43 -11.24 2.63
N ILE A 257 -10.28 -10.24 2.78
CA ILE A 257 -11.25 -9.82 1.78
C ILE A 257 -11.31 -8.29 1.71
N PRO A 258 -11.72 -7.71 0.56
CA PRO A 258 -12.24 -6.35 0.54
C PRO A 258 -13.42 -6.23 1.49
N ALA A 259 -13.42 -5.21 2.34
CA ALA A 259 -14.46 -4.98 3.33
C ALA A 259 -15.84 -4.76 2.70
N SER A 260 -15.88 -4.26 1.45
CA SER A 260 -17.10 -4.10 0.65
C SER A 260 -17.78 -5.42 0.27
N GLN A 261 -17.04 -6.53 0.29
CA GLN A 261 -17.52 -7.85 -0.08
C GLN A 261 -17.89 -8.71 1.13
N TYR A 262 -17.99 -8.13 2.34
CA TYR A 262 -18.24 -8.89 3.57
C TYR A 262 -19.45 -9.83 3.47
N PHE A 263 -20.56 -9.36 2.89
CA PHE A 263 -21.78 -10.16 2.71
C PHE A 263 -21.76 -11.06 1.45
N SER A 264 -20.82 -10.84 0.53
CA SER A 264 -20.67 -11.61 -0.72
C SER A 264 -19.56 -12.66 -0.65
N ALA A 265 -18.78 -12.70 0.45
CA ALA A 265 -17.60 -13.55 0.63
C ALA A 265 -17.88 -15.07 0.69
N GLY A 266 -19.10 -15.51 0.34
CA GLY A 266 -19.54 -16.90 0.24
C GLY A 266 -19.70 -17.43 -1.20
N GLU A 267 -19.63 -16.58 -2.23
CA GLU A 267 -19.87 -16.98 -3.63
C GLU A 267 -18.65 -16.73 -4.52
N THR A 268 -17.54 -17.40 -4.26
CA THR A 268 -16.52 -17.59 -5.30
C THR A 268 -16.74 -18.97 -5.90
N SER A 269 -17.43 -19.03 -7.04
CA SER A 269 -17.47 -20.23 -7.87
C SER A 269 -16.03 -20.63 -8.21
N VAL A 270 -15.67 -21.89 -7.92
CA VAL A 270 -14.39 -22.44 -8.33
C VAL A 270 -14.37 -22.46 -9.85
N VAL A 271 -13.38 -21.79 -10.43
CA VAL A 271 -13.23 -21.69 -11.87
C VAL A 271 -12.43 -22.88 -12.38
N GLU A 272 -12.93 -23.56 -13.42
CA GLU A 272 -12.17 -24.62 -14.10
C GLU A 272 -11.01 -24.01 -14.90
N LEU A 273 -9.82 -24.58 -14.71
CA LEU A 273 -8.57 -24.10 -15.32
C LEU A 273 -8.45 -24.57 -16.76
N THR A 274 -8.06 -23.68 -17.67
CA THR A 274 -7.65 -24.05 -19.03
C THR A 274 -6.32 -24.82 -19.03
N PRO A 275 -5.97 -25.58 -20.08
CA PRO A 275 -4.67 -26.26 -20.17
C PRO A 275 -3.45 -25.34 -19.98
N GLU A 276 -3.55 -24.09 -20.46
CA GLU A 276 -2.56 -23.05 -20.28
C GLU A 276 -2.47 -22.59 -18.82
N GLU A 277 -3.61 -22.39 -18.15
CA GLU A 277 -3.67 -22.00 -16.73
C GLU A 277 -3.17 -23.11 -15.80
N VAL A 278 -3.41 -24.38 -16.15
CA VAL A 278 -2.82 -25.53 -15.43
C VAL A 278 -1.29 -25.48 -15.48
N LYS A 279 -0.69 -25.09 -16.61
CA LYS A 279 0.77 -24.91 -16.71
C LYS A 279 1.26 -23.77 -15.82
N VAL A 280 0.55 -22.63 -15.82
CA VAL A 280 0.87 -21.50 -14.93
C VAL A 280 0.79 -21.91 -13.46
N ALA A 281 -0.28 -22.61 -13.06
CA ALA A 281 -0.42 -23.14 -11.70
C ALA A 281 0.73 -24.09 -11.34
N GLY A 282 1.18 -24.94 -12.28
CA GLY A 282 2.36 -25.78 -12.11
C GLY A 282 3.64 -24.98 -11.87
N THR A 283 3.88 -23.92 -12.64
CA THR A 283 5.02 -23.00 -12.43
C THR A 283 4.96 -22.34 -11.06
N ILE A 284 3.79 -21.84 -10.65
CA ILE A 284 3.59 -21.21 -9.34
C ILE A 284 3.82 -22.21 -8.20
N LYS A 285 3.39 -23.46 -8.35
CA LYS A 285 3.62 -24.53 -7.38
C LYS A 285 5.12 -24.75 -7.13
N VAL A 286 5.93 -24.69 -8.19
CA VAL A 286 7.40 -24.80 -8.08
C VAL A 286 8.00 -23.58 -7.36
N ILE A 287 7.50 -22.38 -7.63
CA ILE A 287 7.94 -21.16 -6.92
C ILE A 287 7.61 -21.27 -5.43
N TRP A 288 6.40 -21.69 -5.07
CA TRP A 288 5.98 -21.93 -3.68
C TRP A 288 6.89 -22.95 -2.99
N ALA A 289 7.19 -24.09 -3.64
CA ALA A 289 8.09 -25.09 -3.08
C ALA A 289 9.52 -24.56 -2.87
N GLY A 290 10.00 -23.67 -3.75
CA GLY A 290 11.31 -23.02 -3.64
C GLY A 290 11.39 -21.93 -2.57
N ILE A 291 10.24 -21.42 -2.11
CA ILE A 291 10.14 -20.47 -1.00
C ILE A 291 9.94 -21.24 0.32
N LEU A 292 8.98 -22.15 0.34
CA LEU A 292 8.60 -22.97 1.49
C LEU A 292 9.46 -24.24 1.55
N SER A 293 10.79 -24.07 1.67
CA SER A 293 11.74 -25.19 1.61
C SER A 293 11.56 -26.25 2.71
N ASN A 294 10.82 -25.91 3.76
CA ASN A 294 10.43 -26.80 4.87
C ASN A 294 9.16 -27.61 4.58
N VAL A 295 8.42 -27.32 3.51
CA VAL A 295 7.21 -28.04 3.12
C VAL A 295 7.54 -29.07 2.04
N PRO A 296 7.34 -30.38 2.28
CA PRO A 296 7.75 -31.42 1.33
C PRO A 296 6.98 -31.38 0.00
N VAL A 297 5.68 -31.06 0.06
CA VAL A 297 4.76 -31.03 -1.09
C VAL A 297 3.79 -29.88 -0.92
N ILE A 298 3.61 -29.08 -1.98
CA ILE A 298 2.61 -28.01 -2.02
C ILE A 298 1.27 -28.60 -2.47
N GLU A 299 0.38 -28.78 -1.49
CA GLU A 299 -1.02 -29.18 -1.67
C GLU A 299 -1.92 -27.95 -1.82
N ASP A 300 -3.14 -28.16 -2.33
CA ASP A 300 -4.15 -27.11 -2.52
C ASP A 300 -4.52 -26.39 -1.20
N SER A 301 -4.43 -27.11 -0.08
CA SER A 301 -4.66 -26.62 1.28
C SER A 301 -3.44 -25.94 1.92
N THR A 302 -2.27 -25.99 1.28
CA THR A 302 -1.02 -25.42 1.83
C THR A 302 -1.19 -23.92 1.99
N ASP A 303 -1.02 -23.42 3.21
CA ASP A 303 -1.11 -22.00 3.53
C ASP A 303 0.29 -21.38 3.56
N PHE A 304 0.49 -20.35 2.74
CA PHE A 304 1.79 -19.71 2.52
C PHE A 304 2.45 -19.23 3.81
N PHE A 305 1.68 -18.56 4.68
CA PHE A 305 2.22 -17.94 5.90
C PHE A 305 2.31 -18.94 7.06
N LYS A 306 1.32 -19.83 7.22
CA LYS A 306 1.36 -20.89 8.24
C LYS A 306 2.49 -21.89 7.98
N SER A 307 2.93 -22.01 6.73
CA SER A 307 4.09 -22.79 6.33
C SER A 307 5.44 -22.08 6.54
N GLY A 308 5.45 -20.84 7.04
CA GLY A 308 6.67 -20.14 7.45
C GLY A 308 7.17 -19.04 6.50
N ALA A 309 6.41 -18.68 5.46
CA ALA A 309 6.76 -17.54 4.61
C ALA A 309 6.63 -16.20 5.34
N SER A 310 7.50 -15.27 5.01
CA SER A 310 7.55 -13.89 5.52
C SER A 310 7.11 -12.87 4.46
N SER A 311 6.99 -11.59 4.83
CA SER A 311 6.70 -10.51 3.87
C SER A 311 7.77 -10.36 2.78
N MET A 312 9.03 -10.71 3.05
CA MET A 312 10.08 -10.73 2.01
C MET A 312 9.82 -11.84 0.98
N ASP A 313 9.26 -12.96 1.43
CA ASP A 313 8.92 -14.08 0.56
C ASP A 313 7.71 -13.76 -0.33
N VAL A 314 6.80 -12.88 0.11
CA VAL A 314 5.72 -12.34 -0.72
C VAL A 314 6.29 -11.54 -1.90
N VAL A 315 7.24 -10.65 -1.64
CA VAL A 315 7.90 -9.86 -2.70
C VAL A 315 8.62 -10.79 -3.68
N ARG A 316 9.34 -11.79 -3.16
CA ARG A 316 10.00 -12.81 -3.99
C ARG A 316 9.00 -13.58 -4.84
N LEU A 317 7.88 -14.03 -4.25
CA LEU A 317 6.82 -14.75 -4.96
C LEU A 317 6.25 -13.92 -6.12
N VAL A 318 5.89 -12.66 -5.84
CA VAL A 318 5.33 -11.73 -6.85
C VAL A 318 6.32 -11.51 -8.00
N GLU A 319 7.59 -11.25 -7.71
CA GLU A 319 8.61 -11.00 -8.73
C GLU A 319 8.97 -12.27 -9.53
N GLU A 320 9.05 -13.44 -8.88
CA GLU A 320 9.28 -14.70 -9.60
C GLU A 320 8.10 -15.07 -10.50
N ILE A 321 6.86 -14.82 -10.08
CA ILE A 321 5.67 -15.01 -10.93
C ILE A 321 5.70 -14.05 -12.12
N ARG A 322 6.00 -12.77 -11.89
CA ARG A 322 6.16 -11.79 -12.97
C ARG A 322 7.17 -12.26 -14.01
N GLN A 323 8.31 -12.76 -13.57
CA GLN A 323 9.38 -13.22 -14.46
C GLN A 323 9.02 -14.50 -15.22
N LYS A 324 8.35 -15.47 -14.55
CA LYS A 324 8.17 -16.83 -15.07
C LYS A 324 6.79 -17.08 -15.68
N CYS A 325 5.82 -16.20 -15.43
CA CYS A 325 4.43 -16.33 -15.89
C CYS A 325 4.05 -15.18 -16.83
N GLY A 326 4.88 -14.91 -17.84
CA GLY A 326 4.53 -14.02 -18.95
C GLY A 326 4.37 -12.54 -18.59
N GLY A 327 5.04 -12.05 -17.55
CA GLY A 327 4.92 -10.65 -17.12
C GLY A 327 3.70 -10.37 -16.23
N LEU A 328 3.00 -11.41 -15.76
CA LEU A 328 1.82 -11.27 -14.89
C LEU A 328 2.13 -10.36 -13.68
N GLN A 329 1.39 -9.25 -13.58
CA GLN A 329 1.58 -8.29 -12.49
C GLN A 329 0.65 -8.61 -11.31
N LEU A 330 1.25 -9.19 -10.28
CA LEU A 330 0.61 -9.32 -8.97
C LEU A 330 1.04 -8.18 -8.05
N GLN A 331 0.14 -7.79 -7.16
CA GLN A 331 0.43 -6.94 -6.01
C GLN A 331 0.70 -7.83 -4.80
N ASN A 332 1.39 -7.32 -3.79
CA ASN A 332 1.62 -8.09 -2.55
C ASN A 332 0.30 -8.51 -1.89
N GLU A 333 -0.72 -7.66 -1.97
CA GLU A 333 -2.09 -7.92 -1.52
C GLU A 333 -2.71 -9.15 -2.18
N ASP A 334 -2.27 -9.52 -3.39
CA ASP A 334 -2.74 -10.71 -4.09
C ASP A 334 -2.49 -11.99 -3.31
N VAL A 335 -1.29 -12.08 -2.73
CA VAL A 335 -0.85 -13.20 -1.90
C VAL A 335 -1.54 -13.16 -0.53
N TYR A 336 -1.75 -11.98 0.03
CA TYR A 336 -2.35 -11.85 1.37
C TYR A 336 -3.85 -12.21 1.40
N MET A 337 -4.62 -11.97 0.33
CA MET A 337 -6.04 -12.38 0.31
C MET A 337 -6.28 -13.83 -0.09
N ALA A 338 -5.27 -14.49 -0.64
CA ALA A 338 -5.38 -15.86 -1.08
C ALA A 338 -4.19 -16.67 -0.54
N THR A 339 -4.22 -16.94 0.77
CA THR A 339 -3.08 -17.53 1.49
C THR A 339 -2.91 -19.02 1.22
N LYS A 340 -3.99 -19.72 0.85
CA LYS A 340 -3.94 -21.14 0.46
C LYS A 340 -3.63 -21.27 -1.02
N PHE A 341 -2.87 -22.31 -1.38
CA PHE A 341 -2.43 -22.52 -2.76
C PHE A 341 -3.60 -22.54 -3.76
N ALA A 342 -4.68 -23.28 -3.47
CA ALA A 342 -5.83 -23.33 -4.38
C ALA A 342 -6.50 -21.97 -4.57
N ASP A 343 -6.74 -21.23 -3.47
CA ASP A 343 -7.33 -19.89 -3.51
C ASP A 343 -6.42 -18.93 -4.28
N PHE A 344 -5.10 -19.06 -4.10
CA PHE A 344 -4.10 -18.25 -4.80
C PHE A 344 -4.14 -18.50 -6.30
N ILE A 345 -4.20 -19.76 -6.73
CA ILE A 345 -4.34 -20.10 -8.14
C ILE A 345 -5.65 -19.56 -8.71
N GLN A 346 -6.76 -19.69 -8.00
CA GLN A 346 -8.04 -19.11 -8.43
C GLN A 346 -7.92 -17.60 -8.62
N ARG A 347 -7.27 -16.89 -7.70
CA ARG A 347 -7.05 -15.45 -7.81
C ARG A 347 -6.14 -15.07 -8.98
N VAL A 348 -5.02 -15.77 -9.15
CA VAL A 348 -4.10 -15.58 -10.27
C VAL A 348 -4.81 -15.79 -11.61
N VAL A 349 -5.66 -16.82 -11.70
CA VAL A 349 -6.41 -17.16 -12.92
C VAL A 349 -7.46 -16.10 -13.24
N ARG A 350 -8.22 -15.66 -12.24
CA ARG A 350 -9.15 -14.54 -12.39
C ARG A 350 -8.42 -13.29 -12.90
N LYS A 351 -7.22 -13.03 -12.40
CA LYS A 351 -6.38 -11.92 -12.86
C LYS A 351 -5.84 -12.11 -14.29
N LEU A 352 -5.44 -13.33 -14.65
CA LEU A 352 -5.04 -13.68 -16.02
C LEU A 352 -6.19 -13.52 -17.02
N ARG A 353 -7.42 -13.79 -16.57
CA ARG A 353 -8.65 -13.59 -17.34
C ARG A 353 -9.15 -12.15 -17.36
N GLY A 354 -8.50 -11.25 -16.61
CA GLY A 354 -8.90 -9.84 -16.49
C GLY A 354 -10.07 -9.57 -15.54
N GLU A 355 -10.52 -10.55 -14.74
CA GLU A 355 -11.64 -10.40 -13.80
C GLU A 355 -11.32 -9.50 -12.58
N ASP A 356 -10.03 -9.21 -12.33
CA ASP A 356 -9.54 -8.30 -11.28
C ASP A 356 -9.23 -6.89 -11.84
N GLN A 357 -9.60 -6.60 -13.10
CA GLN A 357 -9.56 -5.23 -13.61
C GLN A 357 -10.57 -4.39 -12.81
N GLU A 358 -10.16 -3.17 -12.42
CA GLU A 358 -11.11 -2.13 -11.98
C GLU A 358 -12.33 -2.20 -12.88
N VAL A 359 -13.53 -2.21 -12.27
CA VAL A 359 -14.85 -2.31 -12.93
C VAL A 359 -14.71 -1.81 -14.35
N GLU A 360 -14.71 -2.74 -15.31
CA GLU A 360 -14.57 -2.41 -16.73
C GLU A 360 -15.49 -1.22 -16.98
N LEU A 361 -14.90 -0.14 -17.46
CA LEU A 361 -15.65 1.09 -17.68
C LEU A 361 -16.71 0.72 -18.71
N VAL A 362 -17.96 0.54 -18.27
CA VAL A 362 -19.03 0.12 -19.16
C VAL A 362 -19.31 1.30 -20.07
N VAL A 363 -18.86 1.16 -21.31
CA VAL A 363 -19.00 2.20 -22.33
C VAL A 363 -19.88 1.67 -23.42
N ASP A 364 -21.02 2.32 -23.62
CA ASP A 364 -21.82 2.08 -24.80
C ASP A 364 -21.24 2.88 -25.98
N TYR A 365 -20.91 2.16 -27.06
CA TYR A 365 -20.32 2.74 -28.26
C TYR A 365 -21.29 2.74 -29.43
N VAL A 366 -21.15 3.74 -30.30
CA VAL A 366 -21.54 3.61 -31.70
C VAL A 366 -20.29 3.28 -32.53
N SER A 367 -20.37 2.20 -33.30
CA SER A 367 -19.30 1.79 -34.23
C SER A 367 -19.60 2.30 -35.64
N LYS A 368 -18.58 2.80 -36.34
CA LYS A 368 -18.65 3.18 -37.77
C LYS A 368 -17.41 2.70 -38.51
N GLU A 369 -17.58 2.34 -39.77
CA GLU A 369 -16.48 2.06 -40.70
C GLU A 369 -16.12 3.35 -41.43
N VAL A 370 -14.97 3.94 -41.08
CA VAL A 370 -14.48 5.21 -41.63
C VAL A 370 -12.98 5.11 -41.79
N ASN A 371 -12.44 5.61 -42.91
CA ASN A 371 -10.99 5.65 -43.15
C ASN A 371 -10.32 4.27 -43.02
N GLU A 372 -10.96 3.22 -43.55
CA GLU A 372 -10.48 1.83 -43.49
C GLU A 372 -10.30 1.26 -42.06
N MET A 373 -10.95 1.86 -41.06
CA MET A 373 -10.97 1.39 -39.69
C MET A 373 -12.38 1.42 -39.07
N THR A 374 -12.60 0.52 -38.12
CA THR A 374 -13.77 0.55 -37.24
C THR A 374 -13.50 1.52 -36.09
N VAL A 375 -14.12 2.69 -36.11
CA VAL A 375 -14.04 3.64 -34.99
C VAL A 375 -15.15 3.40 -33.97
N LYS A 376 -14.82 3.45 -32.68
CA LYS A 376 -15.80 3.29 -31.58
C LYS A 376 -15.98 4.59 -30.81
N MET A 377 -17.17 5.17 -30.88
CA MET A 377 -17.45 6.48 -30.29
C MET A 377 -18.41 6.36 -29.11
N PRO A 378 -18.00 6.73 -27.88
CA PRO A 378 -18.94 6.85 -26.76
C PRO A 378 -19.89 8.02 -27.00
N TYR A 379 -21.16 7.85 -26.60
CA TYR A 379 -22.20 8.86 -26.83
C TYR A 379 -22.78 9.46 -25.54
N GLN A 380 -22.35 8.98 -24.38
CA GLN A 380 -22.78 9.40 -23.05
C GLN A 380 -21.85 10.47 -22.46
N CYS A 381 -22.31 11.20 -21.45
CA CYS A 381 -21.45 12.10 -20.68
C CYS A 381 -20.46 11.29 -19.83
N PHE A 382 -19.18 11.68 -19.80
CA PHE A 382 -18.20 11.08 -18.90
C PHE A 382 -18.04 11.92 -17.63
N ILE A 383 -18.63 11.47 -16.51
CA ILE A 383 -18.66 12.21 -15.24
C ILE A 383 -18.21 11.29 -14.10
N ASN A 384 -17.22 11.75 -13.33
CA ASN A 384 -16.72 11.05 -12.13
C ASN A 384 -16.33 9.57 -12.36
N GLY A 385 -15.67 9.29 -13.49
CA GLY A 385 -15.21 7.95 -13.84
C GLY A 385 -16.27 7.04 -14.45
N GLN A 386 -17.43 7.57 -14.85
CA GLN A 386 -18.53 6.78 -15.43
C GLN A 386 -19.11 7.46 -16.68
N PHE A 387 -19.54 6.64 -17.66
CA PHE A 387 -20.41 7.11 -18.73
C PHE A 387 -21.86 7.10 -18.26
N THR A 388 -22.55 8.24 -18.42
CA THR A 388 -23.94 8.42 -17.98
C THR A 388 -24.73 9.15 -19.06
N ASP A 389 -26.00 8.76 -19.25
CA ASP A 389 -26.93 9.57 -20.04
C ASP A 389 -27.11 10.96 -19.41
N ALA A 390 -27.59 11.92 -20.20
CA ALA A 390 -27.99 13.23 -19.67
C ALA A 390 -29.07 13.06 -18.59
N ASP A 391 -29.02 13.86 -17.53
CA ASP A 391 -29.96 13.75 -16.39
C ASP A 391 -31.43 13.84 -16.81
N ASP A 392 -31.73 14.66 -17.82
CA ASP A 392 -33.07 14.82 -18.38
C ASP A 392 -33.38 13.88 -19.57
N GLY A 393 -32.46 12.96 -19.88
CA GLY A 393 -32.57 11.98 -20.96
C GLY A 393 -32.48 12.56 -22.38
N LYS A 394 -32.19 13.87 -22.53
CA LYS A 394 -32.11 14.48 -23.86
C LYS A 394 -30.86 14.03 -24.62
N THR A 395 -31.04 13.89 -25.91
CA THR A 395 -29.98 13.62 -26.88
C THR A 395 -30.09 14.58 -28.06
N TYR A 396 -28.99 14.76 -28.80
CA TYR A 396 -29.01 15.45 -30.09
C TYR A 396 -28.29 14.63 -31.15
N ASP A 397 -28.73 14.79 -32.40
CA ASP A 397 -28.10 14.14 -33.54
C ASP A 397 -26.80 14.90 -33.88
N THR A 398 -25.65 14.22 -33.80
CA THR A 398 -24.44 14.71 -34.46
C THR A 398 -24.51 14.38 -35.95
N ILE A 399 -24.19 15.36 -36.79
CA ILE A 399 -24.38 15.32 -38.24
C ILE A 399 -23.02 15.33 -38.91
N ASN A 400 -22.80 14.38 -39.82
CA ASN A 400 -21.63 14.35 -40.67
C ASN A 400 -21.67 15.58 -41.61
N PRO A 401 -20.72 16.52 -41.51
CA PRO A 401 -20.73 17.74 -42.30
C PRO A 401 -20.43 17.50 -43.78
N THR A 402 -19.91 16.32 -44.15
CA THR A 402 -19.56 15.98 -45.53
C THR A 402 -20.79 15.62 -46.37
N ASP A 403 -21.74 14.90 -45.79
CA ASP A 403 -22.88 14.33 -46.52
C ASP A 403 -24.26 14.60 -45.88
N GLY A 404 -24.29 15.22 -44.70
CA GLY A 404 -25.51 15.54 -43.95
C GLY A 404 -26.16 14.33 -43.27
N SER A 405 -25.52 13.16 -43.26
CA SER A 405 -26.03 11.98 -42.57
C SER A 405 -25.84 12.06 -41.06
N THR A 406 -26.71 11.42 -40.29
CA THR A 406 -26.55 11.32 -38.83
C THR A 406 -25.44 10.33 -38.48
N ILE A 407 -24.44 10.80 -37.73
CA ILE A 407 -23.37 9.93 -37.20
C ILE A 407 -23.96 9.06 -36.09
N CYS A 408 -24.45 9.70 -35.01
CA CYS A 408 -25.15 9.07 -33.89
C CYS A 408 -25.93 10.11 -33.06
N LYS A 409 -26.65 9.63 -32.04
CA LYS A 409 -27.26 10.47 -31.00
C LYS A 409 -26.34 10.53 -29.81
N VAL A 410 -25.97 11.73 -29.37
CA VAL A 410 -25.13 11.96 -28.19
C VAL A 410 -25.93 12.64 -27.08
N ALA A 411 -25.54 12.40 -25.83
CA ALA A 411 -26.16 13.00 -24.65
C ALA A 411 -26.08 14.53 -24.71
N TYR A 412 -27.23 15.19 -24.52
CA TYR A 412 -27.32 16.64 -24.47
C TYR A 412 -27.20 17.10 -23.02
N ALA A 413 -25.97 17.34 -22.55
CA ALA A 413 -25.68 17.65 -21.15
C ALA A 413 -26.54 18.81 -20.62
N SER A 414 -27.30 18.54 -19.57
CA SER A 414 -28.14 19.52 -18.87
C SER A 414 -27.32 20.35 -17.88
N LEU A 415 -27.93 21.40 -17.31
CA LEU A 415 -27.31 22.15 -16.20
C LEU A 415 -26.96 21.25 -15.01
N VAL A 416 -27.79 20.23 -14.75
CA VAL A 416 -27.57 19.27 -13.65
C VAL A 416 -26.33 18.40 -13.92
N ASP A 417 -26.12 18.01 -15.18
CA ASP A 417 -24.93 17.23 -15.57
C ASP A 417 -23.65 18.04 -15.40
N VAL A 418 -23.69 19.33 -15.77
CA VAL A 418 -22.58 20.26 -15.55
C VAL A 418 -22.29 20.43 -14.05
N ASP A 419 -23.33 20.61 -13.23
CA ASP A 419 -23.19 20.74 -11.78
C ASP A 419 -22.57 19.48 -11.17
N LYS A 420 -22.99 18.28 -11.61
CA LYS A 420 -22.38 17.00 -11.19
C LYS A 420 -20.90 16.93 -11.59
N ALA A 421 -20.56 17.30 -12.82
CA ALA A 421 -19.18 17.29 -13.32
C ALA A 421 -18.27 18.25 -12.54
N VAL A 422 -18.74 19.48 -12.30
CA VAL A 422 -18.01 20.49 -11.51
C VAL A 422 -17.86 20.04 -10.06
N ALA A 423 -18.91 19.48 -9.46
CA ALA A 423 -18.85 18.96 -8.10
C ALA A 423 -17.84 17.79 -7.99
N ALA A 424 -17.81 16.89 -8.97
CA ALA A 424 -16.85 15.79 -9.01
C ALA A 424 -15.41 16.28 -9.16
N ALA A 425 -15.15 17.24 -10.06
CA ALA A 425 -13.82 17.83 -10.24
C ALA A 425 -13.36 18.58 -8.97
N LYS A 426 -14.27 19.34 -8.34
CA LYS A 426 -14.01 20.02 -7.08
C LYS A 426 -13.71 19.02 -5.96
N ASP A 427 -14.47 17.95 -5.86
CA ASP A 427 -14.22 16.91 -4.85
C ASP A 427 -12.89 16.21 -5.09
N ALA A 428 -12.56 15.86 -6.34
CA ALA A 428 -11.27 15.26 -6.71
C ALA A 428 -10.08 16.15 -6.34
N PHE A 429 -10.21 17.47 -6.52
CA PHE A 429 -9.18 18.44 -6.16
C PHE A 429 -9.12 18.74 -4.66
N GLU A 430 -10.24 19.02 -4.00
CA GLU A 430 -10.25 19.46 -2.60
C GLU A 430 -10.14 18.30 -1.61
N LYS A 431 -10.68 17.12 -1.98
CA LYS A 431 -10.85 15.99 -1.06
C LYS A 431 -10.26 14.69 -1.59
N GLY A 432 -10.22 14.49 -2.90
CA GLY A 432 -9.75 13.30 -3.57
C GLY A 432 -8.24 13.17 -3.66
N GLU A 433 -7.80 12.11 -4.34
CA GLU A 433 -6.38 11.78 -4.47
C GLU A 433 -5.64 12.82 -5.30
N TRP A 434 -6.26 13.38 -6.35
CA TRP A 434 -5.61 14.32 -7.25
C TRP A 434 -5.00 15.53 -6.55
N GLY A 435 -5.74 16.18 -5.63
CA GLY A 435 -5.20 17.33 -4.91
C GLY A 435 -4.14 17.01 -3.85
N ARG A 436 -4.13 15.79 -3.33
CA ARG A 436 -3.15 15.30 -2.34
C ARG A 436 -1.94 14.65 -3.00
N MET A 437 -2.06 14.29 -4.27
CA MET A 437 -1.02 13.65 -5.04
C MET A 437 0.14 14.62 -5.27
N ASN A 438 1.35 14.15 -4.97
CA ASN A 438 2.53 14.96 -5.19
C ASN A 438 2.67 15.34 -6.68
N ALA A 439 3.35 16.46 -6.91
CA ALA A 439 3.58 17.03 -8.24
C ALA A 439 4.11 16.02 -9.27
N ARG A 440 5.06 15.16 -8.86
CA ARG A 440 5.70 14.18 -9.74
C ARG A 440 4.74 13.09 -10.19
N GLU A 441 3.93 12.56 -9.28
CA GLU A 441 2.93 11.53 -9.60
C GLU A 441 1.81 12.09 -10.48
N ARG A 442 1.39 13.34 -10.28
CA ARG A 442 0.47 14.03 -11.20
C ARG A 442 1.06 14.16 -12.60
N GLY A 443 2.32 14.60 -12.69
CA GLY A 443 3.06 14.65 -13.96
C GLY A 443 3.11 13.28 -14.64
N ARG A 444 3.36 12.21 -13.89
CA ARG A 444 3.37 10.83 -14.42
C ARG A 444 2.03 10.43 -15.04
N LEU A 445 0.91 10.74 -14.39
CA LEU A 445 -0.42 10.45 -14.94
C LEU A 445 -0.72 11.24 -16.20
N MET A 446 -0.33 12.52 -16.25
CA MET A 446 -0.49 13.35 -17.44
C MET A 446 0.38 12.87 -18.61
N TYR A 447 1.60 12.42 -18.35
CA TYR A 447 2.43 11.77 -19.38
C TYR A 447 1.77 10.50 -19.92
N ARG A 448 1.23 9.66 -19.03
CA ARG A 448 0.53 8.43 -19.44
C ARG A 448 -0.67 8.74 -20.33
N LEU A 449 -1.45 9.80 -20.03
CA LEU A 449 -2.55 10.23 -20.90
C LEU A 449 -2.04 10.67 -22.28
N ALA A 450 -0.93 11.41 -22.34
CA ALA A 450 -0.33 11.82 -23.60
C ALA A 450 0.16 10.61 -24.43
N ASP A 451 0.76 9.61 -23.77
CA ASP A 451 1.21 8.38 -24.44
C ASP A 451 0.01 7.61 -25.05
N LEU A 452 -1.10 7.49 -24.31
CA LEU A 452 -2.32 6.84 -24.80
C LEU A 452 -2.98 7.61 -25.96
N LEU A 453 -2.98 8.95 -25.90
CA LEU A 453 -3.48 9.79 -27.00
C LEU A 453 -2.64 9.62 -28.27
N GLU A 454 -1.32 9.53 -28.13
CA GLU A 454 -0.39 9.32 -29.25
C GLU A 454 -0.50 7.91 -29.84
N GLU A 455 -0.67 6.89 -29.00
CA GLU A 455 -0.91 5.51 -29.41
C GLU A 455 -2.20 5.38 -30.25
N ASN A 456 -3.26 6.11 -29.89
CA ASN A 456 -4.57 6.05 -30.54
C ASN A 456 -4.85 7.23 -31.48
N GLN A 457 -3.81 7.97 -31.89
CA GLN A 457 -3.97 9.25 -32.60
C GLN A 457 -4.69 9.15 -33.95
N GLU A 458 -4.56 8.02 -34.66
CA GLU A 458 -5.21 7.81 -35.96
C GLU A 458 -6.73 7.61 -35.81
N GLU A 459 -7.16 6.84 -34.80
CA GLU A 459 -8.58 6.68 -34.48
C GLU A 459 -9.18 8.01 -34.04
N LEU A 460 -8.51 8.72 -33.12
CA LEU A 460 -8.97 10.04 -32.65
C LEU A 460 -9.04 11.07 -33.79
N ALA A 461 -8.06 11.07 -34.70
CA ALA A 461 -8.07 11.96 -35.87
C ALA A 461 -9.18 11.60 -36.87
N THR A 462 -9.50 10.32 -36.99
CA THR A 462 -10.61 9.84 -37.84
C THR A 462 -11.95 10.29 -37.28
N ILE A 463 -12.16 10.15 -35.96
CA ILE A 463 -13.37 10.64 -35.27
C ILE A 463 -13.49 12.16 -35.38
N GLU A 464 -12.40 12.89 -35.12
CA GLU A 464 -12.35 14.35 -35.22
C GLU A 464 -12.68 14.84 -36.64
N ALA A 465 -12.12 14.20 -37.67
CA ALA A 465 -12.41 14.54 -39.06
C ALA A 465 -13.86 14.23 -39.44
N LEU A 466 -14.41 13.11 -38.94
CA LEU A 466 -15.80 12.71 -39.17
C LEU A 466 -16.81 13.69 -38.55
N ASP A 467 -16.58 14.13 -37.31
CA ASP A 467 -17.51 14.98 -36.57
C ASP A 467 -17.37 16.47 -36.94
N SER A 468 -16.14 16.98 -37.04
CA SER A 468 -15.88 18.40 -37.32
C SER A 468 -15.86 18.76 -38.81
N GLY A 469 -15.63 17.78 -39.69
CA GLY A 469 -15.39 17.99 -41.12
C GLY A 469 -13.98 18.50 -41.45
N ALA A 470 -13.06 18.49 -40.47
CA ALA A 470 -11.67 18.84 -40.70
C ALA A 470 -10.99 17.86 -41.67
N VAL A 471 -10.06 18.36 -42.48
CA VAL A 471 -9.20 17.50 -43.30
C VAL A 471 -8.41 16.59 -42.38
N TYR A 472 -8.37 15.28 -42.64
CA TYR A 472 -7.73 14.27 -41.77
C TYR A 472 -6.30 14.64 -41.36
N THR A 473 -5.49 15.18 -42.27
CA THR A 473 -4.11 15.60 -41.97
C THR A 473 -4.05 16.76 -40.98
N LEU A 474 -5.03 17.66 -40.99
CA LEU A 474 -5.18 18.73 -40.00
C LEU A 474 -5.60 18.15 -38.65
N ALA A 475 -6.60 17.26 -38.63
CA ALA A 475 -7.04 16.57 -37.41
C ALA A 475 -5.88 15.82 -36.74
N LEU A 476 -5.14 15.00 -37.50
CA LEU A 476 -4.02 14.21 -37.02
C LEU A 476 -2.87 15.08 -36.50
N LYS A 477 -2.34 15.98 -37.33
CA LYS A 477 -1.11 16.71 -36.99
C LYS A 477 -1.35 17.86 -36.03
N THR A 478 -2.53 18.48 -36.11
CA THR A 478 -2.81 19.73 -35.39
C THR A 478 -3.74 19.46 -34.22
N HIS A 479 -4.95 18.95 -34.44
CA HIS A 479 -5.91 18.81 -33.33
C HIS A 479 -5.42 17.78 -32.31
N ILE A 480 -5.10 16.56 -32.75
CA ILE A 480 -4.61 15.50 -31.87
C ILE A 480 -3.12 15.71 -31.55
N GLY A 481 -2.29 15.92 -32.56
CA GLY A 481 -0.85 16.12 -32.38
C GLY A 481 -0.48 17.26 -31.42
N MET A 482 -1.14 18.42 -31.51
CA MET A 482 -0.87 19.51 -30.55
C MET A 482 -1.50 19.25 -29.19
N SER A 483 -2.60 18.50 -29.09
CA SER A 483 -3.17 18.09 -27.80
C SER A 483 -2.19 17.20 -27.03
N VAL A 484 -1.56 16.21 -27.69
CA VAL A 484 -0.50 15.37 -27.11
C VAL A 484 0.66 16.25 -26.61
N GLN A 485 1.16 17.16 -27.46
CA GLN A 485 2.26 18.07 -27.09
C GLN A 485 1.89 18.96 -25.90
N THR A 486 0.64 19.42 -25.84
CA THR A 486 0.13 20.26 -24.74
C THR A 486 0.12 19.49 -23.42
N PHE A 487 -0.38 18.25 -23.40
CA PHE A 487 -0.34 17.41 -22.21
C PHE A 487 1.10 17.12 -21.77
N ARG A 488 2.00 16.76 -22.70
CA ARG A 488 3.43 16.53 -22.39
C ARG A 488 4.09 17.78 -21.81
N TYR A 489 3.81 18.95 -22.39
CA TYR A 489 4.33 20.22 -21.92
C TYR A 489 3.92 20.46 -20.46
N PHE A 490 2.61 20.45 -20.16
CA PHE A 490 2.13 20.70 -18.80
C PHE A 490 2.54 19.62 -17.79
N ALA A 491 2.60 18.34 -18.20
CA ALA A 491 3.11 17.26 -17.36
C ALA A 491 4.54 17.53 -16.89
N GLY A 492 5.39 18.06 -17.78
CA GLY A 492 6.77 18.42 -17.48
C GLY A 492 6.95 19.68 -16.64
N TRP A 493 5.89 20.45 -16.38
CA TRP A 493 5.91 21.58 -15.44
C TRP A 493 5.48 21.20 -14.04
N CYS A 494 4.78 20.08 -13.85
CA CYS A 494 4.21 19.70 -12.57
C CYS A 494 5.23 19.68 -11.43
N ASP A 495 6.48 19.27 -11.70
CA ASP A 495 7.58 19.20 -10.72
C ASP A 495 8.59 20.36 -10.81
N LYS A 496 8.33 21.38 -11.65
CA LYS A 496 9.24 22.50 -11.92
C LYS A 496 8.73 23.88 -11.47
N ILE A 497 7.45 24.00 -11.13
CA ILE A 497 6.89 25.22 -10.54
C ILE A 497 6.59 24.96 -9.07
N GLN A 498 7.19 25.78 -8.18
CA GLN A 498 6.89 25.80 -6.75
C GLN A 498 5.70 26.72 -6.45
#